data_AF-A0A6N0HZF8-F1
#
_entry.id   AF-A0A6N0HZF8-F1
#
_cell.length_a   1.000
_cell.length_b   1.000
_cell.length_c   1.000
_cell.angle_alpha   90.00
_cell.angle_beta   90.00
_cell.angle_gamma   90.00
#
_symmetry.space_group_name_H-M   'P 1'
#
loop_
_entity.id
_entity.type
_entity.pdbx_description
1 polymer ?
#
loop_
_entity_poly.entity_id
_entity_poly.type
_entity_poly.pdbx_seq_one_letter_code
_entity_poly.pdbx_strand_id
1 'polypeptide(L)' 'MPYFVFKVFPSKQLEYIEKYDGYREARGEVRTLREALGDNPEHQIKMIFAKNQIEAEHLLKEEREAPPIGDD' A
#
# COMPACT_ATOMS: atom_id res chain seq x y z
N MET A 1 -16.78 -0.99 -3.55
CA MET A 1 -15.55 -1.69 -3.14
C MET A 1 -14.61 -0.62 -2.60
N PRO A 2 -14.17 -0.73 -1.35
CA PRO A 2 -13.36 0.30 -0.72
C PRO A 2 -11.89 0.24 -1.15
N TYR A 3 -11.20 1.35 -0.92
CA TYR A 3 -9.75 1.48 -1.00
C TYR A 3 -9.18 1.33 0.40
N PHE A 4 -8.28 0.38 0.57
CA PHE A 4 -7.53 0.18 1.80
C PHE A 4 -6.16 0.84 1.66
N VAL A 5 -5.74 1.57 2.69
CA VAL A 5 -4.43 2.22 2.74
C VAL A 5 -3.56 1.52 3.76
N PHE A 6 -2.33 1.20 3.34
CA PHE A 6 -1.33 0.53 4.16
C PHE A 6 0.00 1.27 4.12
N LYS A 7 0.69 1.27 5.26
CA LYS A 7 2.11 1.58 5.33
C LYS A 7 2.89 0.29 5.18
N VAL A 8 3.79 0.29 4.21
CA VAL A 8 4.65 -0.82 3.85
C VAL A 8 6.05 -0.52 4.37
N PHE A 9 6.56 -1.42 5.20
CA PHE A 9 7.90 -1.32 5.76
C PHE A 9 8.92 -2.14 4.95
N PRO A 10 10.22 -1.82 5.03
CA PRO A 10 11.28 -2.63 4.42
C PRO A 10 11.30 -4.06 4.95
N SER A 11 10.94 -4.23 6.23
CA SER A 11 10.81 -5.50 6.95
C SER A 11 9.70 -6.42 6.43
N LYS A 12 9.08 -6.08 5.29
CA LYS A 12 7.90 -6.76 4.72
C LYS A 12 6.66 -6.71 5.62
N GLN A 13 6.66 -5.85 6.63
CA GLN A 13 5.49 -5.60 7.45
C GLN A 13 4.53 -4.65 6.74
N LEU A 14 3.24 -4.94 6.89
CA LEU A 14 2.14 -4.10 6.45
C LEU A 14 1.43 -3.59 7.69
N GLU A 15 1.26 -2.30 7.80
CA GLU A 15 0.44 -1.65 8.83
C GLU A 15 -0.80 -1.09 8.15
N TYR A 16 -1.96 -1.58 8.56
CA TYR A 16 -3.25 -1.05 8.12
C TYR A 16 -3.43 0.34 8.71
N ILE A 17 -3.77 1.31 7.85
CA ILE A 17 -4.03 2.69 8.27
C ILE A 17 -5.52 2.92 8.36
N GLU A 18 -6.20 2.88 7.21
CA GLU A 18 -7.63 3.13 7.12
C GLU A 18 -8.22 2.62 5.79
N LYS A 19 -9.54 2.52 5.71
CA LYS A 19 -10.29 2.25 4.48
C LYS A 19 -11.19 3.40 4.09
N TYR A 20 -11.38 3.58 2.80
CA TYR A 20 -12.21 4.64 2.23
C TYR A 20 -13.14 4.06 1.17
N ASP A 21 -14.39 4.50 1.15
CA ASP A 21 -15.34 4.04 0.12
C ASP A 21 -15.12 4.73 -1.24
N GLY A 22 -14.40 5.87 -1.25
CA GLY A 22 -14.11 6.66 -2.43
C GLY A 22 -12.62 6.85 -2.72
N TYR A 23 -12.25 6.78 -4.00
CA TYR A 23 -10.88 7.03 -4.46
C TYR A 23 -10.37 8.44 -4.10
N ARG A 24 -11.23 9.45 -4.16
CA ARG A 24 -10.84 10.85 -3.90
C ARG A 24 -10.37 11.04 -2.47
N GLU A 25 -11.08 10.44 -1.52
CA GLU A 25 -10.75 10.47 -0.09
C GLU A 25 -9.44 9.71 0.17
N ALA A 26 -9.37 8.46 -0.32
CA ALA A 26 -8.17 7.64 -0.20
C ALA A 26 -6.91 8.32 -0.77
N ARG A 27 -7.03 8.95 -1.94
CA ARG A 27 -5.91 9.65 -2.60
C ARG A 27 -5.46 10.87 -1.80
N GLY A 28 -6.39 11.63 -1.24
CA GLY A 28 -6.09 12.77 -0.38
C GLY A 28 -5.26 12.34 0.83
N GLU A 29 -5.72 11.29 1.51
CA GLU A 29 -5.05 10.74 2.69
C GLU A 29 -3.69 10.13 2.37
N VAL A 30 -3.59 9.33 1.29
CA VAL A 30 -2.30 8.80 0.83
C VAL A 30 -1.29 9.91 0.55
N ARG A 31 -1.73 11.04 -0.01
CA ARG A 31 -0.86 12.19 -0.25
C ARG A 31 -0.39 12.80 1.07
N THR A 32 -1.30 13.07 1.99
CA THR A 32 -0.97 13.61 3.33
C THR A 32 0.00 12.68 4.08
N LEU A 33 -0.25 11.37 4.04
CA LEU A 33 0.61 10.37 4.68
C LEU A 33 2.01 10.32 4.07
N ARG A 34 2.13 10.49 2.75
CA ARG A 34 3.42 10.58 2.06
C ARG A 34 4.16 11.86 2.42
N GLU A 35 3.46 12.99 2.47
CA GLU A 35 4.04 14.27 2.91
C GLU A 35 4.53 14.17 4.37
N ALA A 36 3.79 13.48 5.24
CA ALA A 36 4.16 13.24 6.64
C ALA A 36 5.32 12.25 6.83
N LEU A 37 5.50 11.29 5.91
CA LEU A 37 6.64 10.36 5.91
C LEU A 37 7.98 11.07 5.67
N GLY A 38 7.95 12.22 4.99
CA GLY A 38 9.13 12.92 4.52
C GLY A 38 9.95 12.12 3.50
N ASP A 39 11.24 12.43 3.39
CA ASP A 39 12.17 11.78 2.45
C ASP A 39 12.62 10.37 2.91
N ASN A 40 11.90 9.72 3.84
CA ASN A 40 12.31 8.42 4.34
C ASN A 40 11.97 7.32 3.31
N PRO A 41 12.93 6.86 2.49
CA PRO A 41 12.66 6.06 1.29
C PRO A 41 12.28 4.62 1.64
N GLU A 42 12.46 4.24 2.90
CA GLU A 42 12.26 2.91 3.42
C GLU A 42 10.77 2.58 3.63
N HIS A 43 9.96 3.58 3.94
CA HIS A 43 8.53 3.39 4.14
C HIS A 43 7.77 3.79 2.89
N GLN A 44 6.80 2.97 2.48
CA GLN A 44 5.95 3.29 1.33
C GLN A 44 4.48 3.27 1.74
N ILE A 45 3.74 4.28 1.31
CA ILE A 45 2.28 4.29 1.45
C ILE A 45 1.67 3.73 0.18
N LYS A 46 1.02 2.56 0.31
CA LYS A 46 0.28 1.90 -0.76
C LYS A 46 -1.22 1.97 -0.49
N MET A 47 -1.97 2.19 -1.56
CA MET A 47 -3.44 2.13 -1.57
C MET A 47 -3.83 1.00 -2.50
N ILE A 48 -4.80 0.20 -2.10
CA ILE A 48 -5.28 -0.95 -2.87
C ILE A 48 -6.80 -1.05 -2.84
N PHE A 49 -7.38 -1.43 -3.97
CA PHE A 49 -8.81 -1.64 -4.11
C PHE A 49 -9.12 -3.12 -3.86
N ALA A 50 -9.89 -3.41 -2.81
CA ALA A 50 -10.21 -4.78 -2.42
C ALA A 50 -11.61 -4.86 -1.82
N LYS A 51 -12.14 -6.07 -1.63
CA LYS A 51 -13.44 -6.31 -0.99
C LYS A 51 -13.32 -6.25 0.53
N ASN A 52 -12.19 -6.66 1.09
CA ASN A 52 -11.91 -6.64 2.52
C ASN A 52 -10.41 -6.48 2.81
N GLN A 53 -10.06 -6.26 4.08
CA GLN A 53 -8.67 -6.06 4.51
C GLN A 53 -7.79 -7.31 4.25
N ILE A 54 -8.32 -8.51 4.43
CA ILE A 54 -7.57 -9.77 4.24
C ILE A 54 -7.12 -9.90 2.78
N GLU A 55 -8.03 -9.66 1.83
CA GLU A 55 -7.74 -9.64 0.40
C GLU A 55 -6.75 -8.52 0.05
N ALA A 56 -6.90 -7.34 0.64
CA ALA A 56 -5.98 -6.23 0.45
C ALA A 56 -4.54 -6.58 0.88
N GLU A 57 -4.39 -7.19 2.07
CA GLU A 57 -3.09 -7.67 2.56
C GLU A 57 -2.51 -8.78 1.68
N HIS A 58 -3.35 -9.68 1.17
CA HIS A 58 -2.92 -10.74 0.27
C HIS A 58 -2.34 -10.17 -1.03
N LEU A 59 -3.09 -9.29 -1.69
CA LEU A 59 -2.66 -8.66 -2.94
C LEU A 59 -1.37 -7.84 -2.77
N LEU A 60 -1.22 -7.14 -1.63
CA LEU A 60 0.01 -6.39 -1.32
C LEU A 60 1.23 -7.31 -1.07
N LYS A 61 1.01 -8.54 -0.60
CA LYS A 61 2.06 -9.56 -0.44
C LYS A 61 2.38 -10.25 -1.76
N GLU A 62 1.39 -10.51 -2.62
CA GLU A 62 1.55 -11.13 -3.94
C GLU A 62 2.28 -10.22 -4.94
N GLU A 63 2.01 -8.91 -4.95
CA GLU A 63 2.68 -7.93 -5.83
C GLU A 63 4.21 -7.87 -5.64
N ARG A 64 4.77 -8.57 -4.64
CA ARG A 64 6.22 -8.63 -4.37
C ARG A 64 6.96 -9.74 -5.10
N GLU A 65 6.33 -10.59 -5.91
CA GLU A 65 7.09 -11.41 -6.86
C GLU A 65 7.63 -10.53 -7.98
N ALA A 66 8.86 -10.03 -7.79
CA ALA A 66 9.61 -9.39 -8.86
C ALA A 66 9.64 -10.32 -10.09
N PRO A 67 9.58 -9.79 -11.32
CA PRO A 67 9.77 -10.62 -12.50
C PRO A 67 11.10 -11.37 -12.37
N PRO A 68 11.20 -12.64 -12.80
CA PRO A 68 12.49 -13.31 -12.84
C PRO A 68 13.42 -12.42 -13.65
N ILE A 69 14.50 -11.97 -13.01
CA ILE A 69 15.63 -11.37 -13.72
C ILE A 69 16.05 -12.43 -14.72
N GLY A 70 15.78 -12.18 -16.00
CA GLY A 70 16.35 -12.96 -17.07
C GLY A 70 17.84 -12.70 -17.03
N ASP A 71 18.61 -13.73 -16.68
CA ASP A 71 20.04 -13.81 -16.96
C ASP A 71 20.22 -13.66 -18.48
N ASP A 72 21.02 -12.68 -18.90
CA ASP A 72 21.67 -12.62 -20.22
C ASP A 72 23.13 -12.19 -20.03
#